data_AF-A0A940RW17-F1
#
_entry.id   AF-A0A940RW17-F1
#
_cell.length_a   1.000
_cell.length_b   1.000
_cell.length_c   1.000
_cell.angle_alpha   90.00
_cell.angle_beta   90.00
_cell.angle_gamma   90.00
#
_symmetry.space_group_name_H-M   'P 1'
#
loop_
_entity.id
_entity.type
_entity.pdbx_description
1 polymer ?
#
loop_
_entity_poly.entity_id
_entity_poly.type
_entity_poly.pdbx_seq_one_letter_code
_entity_poly.pdbx_strand_id
1 'polypeptide(L)'
;TNQMTGSSAAEQERTAPSTPVSLAAARRAVRVTGTPAPPVAGGVYVASLSPAANIAVGPRTPWGVGPELAKLLPGTEHSAYTEDSYSTGTVLAAAGERPLAVAVRDAHRHPWMVRALDELVAARPGTTVVEMGLDRSSPRGAVYIATCGAARVCGQAAAEAIAGRAL
;
A
#
# COMPACT_ATOMS: atom_id res chain seq x y z
N THR A 1 31.62 -18.76 -38.10
CA THR A 1 31.05 -17.47 -37.72
C THR A 1 30.28 -17.63 -36.43
N ASN A 2 30.63 -16.82 -35.43
CA ASN A 2 30.25 -16.93 -34.02
C ASN A 2 28.74 -16.87 -33.74
N GLN A 3 28.34 -17.59 -32.69
CA GLN A 3 27.10 -17.38 -31.94
C GLN A 3 27.12 -16.02 -31.21
N MET A 4 25.97 -15.37 -31.07
CA MET A 4 25.70 -14.44 -29.98
C MET A 4 24.23 -14.54 -29.57
N THR A 5 24.05 -15.08 -28.36
CA THR A 5 22.82 -15.14 -27.58
C THR A 5 22.30 -13.75 -27.21
N GLY A 6 20.99 -13.56 -27.33
CA GLY A 6 20.26 -12.45 -26.72
C GLY A 6 19.04 -12.97 -25.99
N SER A 7 19.25 -13.63 -24.85
CA SER A 7 18.17 -13.97 -23.91
C SER A 7 17.74 -12.70 -23.19
N SER A 8 16.68 -12.06 -23.69
CA SER A 8 15.97 -11.04 -22.91
C SER A 8 14.92 -11.75 -22.08
N ALA A 9 15.30 -12.14 -20.86
CA ALA A 9 14.38 -12.52 -19.81
C ALA A 9 13.48 -11.32 -19.48
N ALA A 10 12.35 -11.23 -20.17
CA ALA A 10 11.19 -10.56 -19.62
C ALA A 10 10.77 -11.38 -18.40
N GLU A 11 11.16 -10.94 -17.20
CA GLU A 11 10.59 -11.42 -15.95
C GLU A 11 9.11 -11.01 -15.94
N GLN A 12 8.29 -11.83 -16.60
CA GLN A 12 6.86 -11.90 -16.36
C GLN A 12 6.70 -12.24 -14.88
N GLU A 13 6.39 -11.24 -14.06
CA GLU A 13 5.93 -11.44 -12.70
C GLU A 13 4.62 -12.22 -12.75
N ARG A 14 4.75 -13.55 -12.63
CA ARG A 14 3.63 -14.48 -12.60
C ARG A 14 2.85 -14.23 -11.31
N THR A 15 1.66 -13.63 -11.43
CA THR A 15 0.62 -13.67 -10.41
C THR A 15 0.14 -15.11 -10.24
N ALA A 16 0.94 -15.93 -9.54
CA ALA A 16 0.55 -17.28 -9.16
C ALA A 16 -0.60 -17.20 -8.13
N PRO A 17 -1.54 -18.17 -8.11
CA PRO A 17 -2.55 -18.24 -7.07
C PRO A 17 -1.88 -18.24 -5.69
N SER A 18 -2.38 -17.39 -4.80
CA SER A 18 -1.88 -17.22 -3.43
C SER A 18 -2.08 -18.51 -2.64
N THR A 19 -1.05 -19.34 -2.55
CA THR A 19 -1.05 -20.51 -1.67
C THR A 19 -0.98 -20.06 -0.20
N PRO A 20 -1.46 -20.85 0.76
CA PRO A 20 -1.33 -20.52 2.19
C PRO A 20 0.11 -20.20 2.63
N VAL A 21 1.09 -20.80 1.96
CA VAL A 21 2.53 -20.56 2.19
C VAL A 21 2.92 -19.12 1.85
N SER A 22 2.37 -18.52 0.79
CA SER A 22 2.71 -17.14 0.41
C SER A 22 2.11 -16.09 1.35
N LEU A 23 0.93 -16.35 1.91
CA LEU A 23 0.36 -15.48 2.94
C LEU A 23 1.13 -15.57 4.26
N ALA A 24 1.50 -16.77 4.70
CA ALA A 24 2.33 -16.94 5.90
C ALA A 24 3.70 -16.27 5.75
N ALA A 25 4.31 -16.36 4.56
CA ALA A 25 5.55 -15.64 4.25
C ALA A 25 5.33 -14.12 4.26
N ALA A 26 4.24 -13.63 3.66
CA ALA A 26 3.91 -12.20 3.65
C ALA A 26 3.74 -11.64 5.07
N ARG A 27 3.00 -12.35 5.94
CA ARG A 27 2.82 -11.98 7.35
C ARG A 27 4.14 -11.87 8.11
N ARG A 28 5.03 -12.86 7.94
CA ARG A 28 6.38 -12.84 8.55
C ARG A 28 7.26 -11.71 8.03
N ALA A 29 7.03 -11.25 6.80
CA ALA A 29 7.82 -10.18 6.19
C ALA A 29 7.36 -8.78 6.61
N VAL A 30 6.16 -8.64 7.18
CA VAL A 30 5.64 -7.35 7.64
C VAL A 30 6.49 -6.82 8.78
N ARG A 31 6.96 -5.58 8.62
CA ARG A 31 7.58 -4.79 9.69
C ARG A 31 6.66 -3.64 10.06
N VAL A 32 6.49 -3.40 11.36
CA VAL A 32 5.69 -2.31 11.90
C VAL A 32 6.60 -1.43 12.77
N THR A 33 6.61 -0.14 12.47
CA THR A 33 7.29 0.90 13.23
C THR A 33 6.24 1.85 13.81
N GLY A 34 6.31 2.12 15.11
CA GLY A 34 5.26 2.86 15.84
C GLY A 34 4.26 1.93 16.52
N THR A 35 3.25 2.50 17.19
CA THR A 35 2.21 1.73 17.90
C THR A 35 0.86 1.96 17.24
N PRO A 36 0.24 0.91 16.64
CA PRO A 36 -1.11 1.02 16.08
C PRO A 36 -2.12 1.45 17.14
N ALA A 37 -2.89 2.50 16.84
CA ALA A 37 -4.08 2.81 17.61
C ALA A 37 -5.15 1.75 17.34
N PRO A 38 -6.00 1.39 18.32
CA PRO A 38 -7.12 0.49 18.10
C PRO A 38 -8.01 1.01 16.96
N PRO A 39 -8.58 0.14 16.10
CA PRO A 39 -9.48 0.57 15.04
C PRO A 39 -10.65 1.38 15.61
N VAL A 40 -10.85 2.58 15.08
CA VAL A 40 -11.96 3.46 15.47
C VAL A 40 -13.26 2.89 14.88
N ALA A 41 -14.34 2.89 15.66
CA ALA A 41 -15.66 2.50 15.17
C ALA A 41 -16.04 3.36 13.95
N GLY A 42 -16.29 2.73 12.80
CA GLY A 42 -16.67 3.42 11.55
C GLY A 42 -15.77 3.16 10.33
N GLY A 43 -14.68 2.41 10.49
CA GLY A 43 -13.79 2.04 9.38
C GLY A 43 -12.68 3.05 9.11
N VAL A 44 -11.83 2.74 8.13
CA VAL A 44 -10.63 3.52 7.79
C VAL A 44 -10.77 4.05 6.36
N TYR A 45 -10.25 5.23 6.06
CA TYR A 45 -10.06 5.65 4.67
C TYR A 45 -8.66 5.26 4.18
N VAL A 46 -8.58 4.52 3.07
CA VAL A 46 -7.30 4.09 2.49
C VAL A 46 -7.02 4.81 1.16
N ALA A 47 -6.02 5.68 1.14
CA ALA A 47 -5.50 6.28 -0.08
C ALA A 47 -4.35 5.43 -0.64
N SER A 48 -4.51 4.88 -1.84
CA SER A 48 -3.47 4.07 -2.51
C SER A 48 -2.76 4.90 -3.58
N LEU A 49 -1.51 5.26 -3.35
CA LEU A 49 -0.67 6.03 -4.25
C LEU A 49 0.21 5.08 -5.08
N SER A 50 0.01 5.05 -6.39
CA SER A 50 0.85 4.27 -7.31
C SER A 50 1.43 5.14 -8.42
N PRO A 51 2.62 4.78 -8.95
CA PRO A 51 3.03 5.37 -10.21
C PRO A 51 1.97 5.05 -11.28
N ALA A 52 1.82 5.93 -12.27
CA ALA A 52 0.78 5.80 -13.30
C ALA A 52 0.69 4.36 -13.83
N ALA A 53 -0.55 3.87 -13.97
CA ALA A 53 -0.79 2.51 -14.42
C ALA A 53 -0.14 2.30 -15.80
N ASN A 54 0.73 1.30 -15.92
CA ASN A 54 1.08 0.78 -17.24
C ASN A 54 -0.24 0.40 -17.93
N ILE A 55 -0.40 0.78 -19.20
CA ILE A 55 -1.59 0.59 -20.05
C ILE A 55 -2.16 -0.86 -20.04
N ALA A 56 -1.38 -1.83 -19.54
CA ALA A 56 -1.77 -3.23 -19.33
C ALA A 56 -2.58 -3.52 -18.04
N VAL A 57 -2.75 -2.57 -17.13
CA VAL A 57 -3.57 -2.73 -15.90
C VAL A 57 -4.84 -1.90 -16.07
N GLY A 58 -5.88 -2.51 -16.63
CA GLY A 58 -7.20 -1.88 -16.68
C GLY A 58 -7.70 -1.53 -15.27
N PRO A 59 -8.64 -0.58 -15.11
CA PRO A 59 -9.12 -0.04 -13.83
C PRO A 59 -9.84 -1.06 -12.91
N ARG A 60 -9.84 -2.36 -13.27
CA ARG A 60 -10.68 -3.41 -12.69
C ARG A 60 -10.01 -4.31 -11.67
N THR A 61 -8.69 -4.22 -11.46
CA THR A 61 -8.05 -4.97 -10.36
C THR A 61 -7.62 -3.98 -9.30
N PRO A 62 -8.46 -3.71 -8.29
CA PRO A 62 -8.06 -2.85 -7.20
C PRO A 62 -6.89 -3.51 -6.48
N TRP A 63 -5.74 -2.84 -6.49
CA TRP A 63 -4.51 -3.26 -5.82
C TRP A 63 -4.42 -2.56 -4.45
N GLY A 64 -3.43 -2.98 -3.65
CA GLY A 64 -3.12 -2.31 -2.39
C GLY A 64 -3.89 -2.85 -1.20
N VAL A 65 -3.92 -2.07 -0.12
CA VAL A 65 -4.42 -2.48 1.20
C VAL A 65 -5.93 -2.33 1.34
N GLY A 66 -6.51 -1.31 0.69
CA GLY A 66 -7.92 -0.92 0.84
C GLY A 66 -8.92 -2.06 0.62
N PRO A 67 -8.84 -2.82 -0.49
CA PRO A 67 -9.77 -3.92 -0.76
C PRO A 67 -9.70 -5.05 0.26
N GLU A 68 -8.53 -5.34 0.81
CA GLU A 68 -8.38 -6.38 1.84
C GLU A 68 -8.82 -5.86 3.21
N LEU A 69 -8.56 -4.58 3.53
CA LEU A 69 -9.01 -3.97 4.78
C LEU A 69 -10.53 -3.84 4.86
N ALA A 70 -11.20 -3.53 3.74
CA ALA A 70 -12.66 -3.45 3.69
C ALA A 70 -13.37 -4.78 4.01
N LYS A 71 -12.69 -5.92 3.83
CA LYS A 71 -13.20 -7.24 4.25
C LYS A 71 -13.09 -7.47 5.75
N LEU A 72 -12.14 -6.80 6.41
CA LEU A 72 -11.85 -6.96 7.84
C LEU A 72 -12.54 -5.91 8.71
N LEU A 73 -12.71 -4.69 8.18
CA LEU A 73 -13.28 -3.54 8.88
C LEU A 73 -14.41 -2.91 8.04
N PRO A 74 -15.69 -3.25 8.32
CA PRO A 74 -16.84 -2.62 7.70
C PRO A 74 -16.80 -1.08 7.84
N GLY A 75 -17.23 -0.36 6.81
CA GLY A 75 -17.14 1.11 6.74
C GLY A 75 -15.82 1.63 6.19
N THR A 76 -14.84 0.76 5.91
CA THR A 76 -13.61 1.16 5.22
C THR A 76 -13.90 1.56 3.78
N GLU A 77 -13.49 2.77 3.43
CA GLU A 77 -13.52 3.29 2.06
C GLU A 77 -12.09 3.41 1.54
N HIS A 78 -11.92 3.33 0.21
CA HIS A 78 -10.60 3.42 -0.38
C HIS A 78 -10.65 4.01 -1.79
N SER A 79 -9.58 4.68 -2.18
CA SER A 79 -9.41 5.20 -3.54
C SER A 79 -7.94 5.11 -3.95
N ALA A 80 -7.71 5.06 -5.26
CA ALA A 80 -6.37 5.06 -5.83
C ALA A 80 -6.08 6.43 -6.47
N TYR A 81 -4.86 6.90 -6.30
CA TYR A 81 -4.38 8.17 -6.83
C TYR A 81 -3.08 7.98 -7.60
N THR A 82 -2.95 8.72 -8.69
CA THR A 82 -1.72 8.91 -9.45
C THR A 82 -1.22 10.34 -9.22
N GLU A 83 -0.03 10.67 -9.72
CA GLU A 83 0.50 12.03 -9.62
C GLU A 83 -0.48 13.08 -10.18
N ASP A 84 -1.16 12.77 -11.29
CA ASP A 84 -2.10 13.69 -11.94
C ASP A 84 -3.44 13.87 -11.20
N SER A 85 -3.86 12.87 -10.41
CA SER A 85 -5.15 12.90 -9.70
C SER A 85 -5.02 13.19 -8.20
N TYR A 86 -3.80 13.19 -7.69
CA TYR A 86 -3.50 13.43 -6.29
C TYR A 86 -3.56 14.92 -5.94
N SER A 87 -4.23 15.21 -4.82
CA SER A 87 -3.93 16.37 -4.01
C SER A 87 -4.19 16.05 -2.55
N THR A 88 -3.49 16.73 -1.64
CA THR A 88 -3.71 16.57 -0.20
C THR A 88 -5.15 16.89 0.19
N GLY A 89 -5.74 17.94 -0.40
CA GLY A 89 -7.14 18.32 -0.15
C GLY A 89 -8.15 17.26 -0.60
N THR A 90 -7.96 16.63 -1.76
CA THR A 90 -8.89 15.60 -2.25
C THR A 90 -8.86 14.34 -1.41
N VAL A 91 -7.67 13.92 -0.92
CA VAL A 91 -7.53 12.78 -0.01
C VAL A 91 -8.19 13.07 1.34
N LEU A 92 -7.93 14.25 1.92
CA LEU A 92 -8.50 14.61 3.22
C LEU A 92 -10.02 14.77 3.17
N ALA A 93 -10.54 15.37 2.09
CA ALA A 93 -11.98 15.48 1.88
C ALA A 93 -12.65 14.11 1.74
N ALA A 94 -12.05 13.17 1.01
CA ALA A 94 -12.56 11.81 0.86
C ALA A 94 -12.46 11.00 2.17
N ALA A 95 -11.43 11.25 2.98
CA ALA A 95 -11.27 10.62 4.29
C ALA A 95 -12.31 11.13 5.30
N GLY A 96 -12.67 12.42 5.25
CA GLY A 96 -13.47 13.07 6.26
C GLY A 96 -12.88 12.85 7.66
N GLU A 97 -13.72 12.53 8.64
CA GLU A 97 -13.29 12.27 10.01
C GLU A 97 -12.64 10.88 10.21
N ARG A 98 -12.72 9.97 9.22
CA ARG A 98 -12.20 8.60 9.37
C ARG A 98 -10.67 8.59 9.48
N PRO A 99 -10.07 7.71 10.31
CA PRO A 99 -8.62 7.50 10.31
C PRO A 99 -8.08 7.30 8.89
N LEU A 100 -6.92 7.89 8.61
CA LEU A 100 -6.28 7.84 7.30
C LEU A 100 -5.17 6.79 7.29
N ALA A 101 -5.24 5.87 6.34
CA ALA A 101 -4.13 5.02 5.94
C ALA A 101 -3.70 5.37 4.51
N VAL A 102 -2.39 5.52 4.28
CA VAL A 102 -1.83 5.82 2.96
C VAL A 102 -0.93 4.68 2.55
N ALA A 103 -1.35 3.93 1.52
CA ALA A 103 -0.54 2.88 0.92
C ALA A 103 0.23 3.45 -0.27
N VAL A 104 1.54 3.27 -0.30
CA VAL A 104 2.41 3.69 -1.41
C VAL A 104 3.06 2.48 -2.05
N ARG A 105 3.41 2.59 -3.33
CA ARG A 105 4.24 1.59 -4.00
C ARG A 105 5.59 2.17 -4.40
N ASP A 106 6.65 1.63 -3.79
CA ASP A 106 8.04 1.98 -4.07
C ASP A 106 8.31 3.50 -3.95
N ALA A 107 7.87 4.14 -2.85
CA ALA A 107 7.90 5.59 -2.71
C ALA A 107 9.32 6.19 -2.89
N HIS A 108 10.35 5.43 -2.53
CA HIS A 108 11.76 5.79 -2.77
C HIS A 108 12.10 6.11 -4.24
N ARG A 109 11.30 5.64 -5.21
CA ARG A 109 11.48 5.90 -6.65
C ARG A 109 10.64 7.06 -7.17
N HIS A 110 9.75 7.60 -6.35
CA HIS A 110 8.70 8.52 -6.77
C HIS A 110 8.63 9.73 -5.84
N PRO A 111 9.36 10.82 -6.16
CA PRO A 111 9.42 12.01 -5.31
C PRO A 111 8.05 12.61 -4.97
N TRP A 112 7.06 12.49 -5.86
CA TRP A 112 5.70 12.97 -5.61
C TRP A 112 5.02 12.22 -4.46
N MET A 113 5.26 10.91 -4.31
CA MET A 113 4.71 10.13 -3.19
C MET A 113 5.36 10.53 -1.88
N VAL A 114 6.68 10.79 -1.90
CA VAL A 114 7.40 11.29 -0.73
C VAL A 114 6.78 12.62 -0.28
N ARG A 115 6.59 13.57 -1.19
CA ARG A 115 5.91 14.85 -0.90
C ARG A 115 4.48 14.65 -0.38
N ALA A 116 3.70 13.81 -1.05
CA ALA A 116 2.33 13.49 -0.66
C ALA A 116 2.24 12.94 0.77
N LEU A 117 3.14 12.00 1.12
CA LEU A 117 3.19 11.47 2.48
C LEU A 117 3.56 12.55 3.50
N ASP A 118 4.52 13.41 3.20
CA ASP A 118 4.92 14.48 4.12
C ASP A 118 3.78 15.48 4.35
N GLU A 119 3.06 15.87 3.29
CA GLU A 119 1.89 16.73 3.38
C GLU A 119 0.74 16.09 4.17
N LEU A 120 0.41 14.83 3.90
CA LEU A 120 -0.67 14.12 4.59
C LEU A 120 -0.36 13.86 6.07
N VAL A 121 0.89 13.49 6.38
CA VAL A 121 1.33 13.29 7.78
C VAL A 121 1.33 14.63 8.52
N ALA A 122 1.77 15.72 7.89
CA ALA A 122 1.71 17.05 8.50
C ALA A 122 0.26 17.49 8.77
N ALA A 123 -0.66 17.28 7.81
CA ALA A 123 -2.06 17.65 7.96
C ALA A 123 -2.82 16.72 8.94
N ARG A 124 -2.45 15.45 9.00
CA ARG A 124 -3.07 14.44 9.85
C ARG A 124 -2.00 13.56 10.52
N PRO A 125 -1.44 14.00 11.66
CA PRO A 125 -0.34 13.30 12.33
C PRO A 125 -0.62 11.84 12.72
N GLY A 126 -1.90 11.48 12.90
CA GLY A 126 -2.34 10.10 13.14
C GLY A 126 -2.32 9.17 11.92
N THR A 127 -1.79 9.61 10.78
CA THR A 127 -1.77 8.81 9.54
C THR A 127 -0.93 7.54 9.69
N THR A 128 -1.51 6.42 9.27
CA THR A 128 -0.78 5.16 9.07
C THR A 128 -0.24 5.10 7.65
N VAL A 129 1.06 4.84 7.49
CA VAL A 129 1.70 4.71 6.18
C VAL A 129 2.02 3.24 5.92
N VAL A 130 1.69 2.75 4.73
CA VAL A 130 2.02 1.39 4.28
C VAL A 130 2.92 1.47 3.06
N GLU A 131 4.19 1.11 3.21
CA GLU A 131 5.12 0.94 2.09
C GLU A 131 4.95 -0.47 1.51
N MET A 132 4.45 -0.53 0.28
CA MET A 132 4.31 -1.75 -0.49
C MET A 132 5.39 -1.83 -1.57
N GLY A 133 6.14 -2.93 -1.59
CA GLY A 133 7.31 -3.07 -2.45
C GLY A 133 8.59 -3.10 -1.63
N LEU A 134 9.60 -2.32 -2.01
CA LEU A 134 10.88 -2.28 -1.31
C LEU A 134 10.86 -1.30 -0.13
N ASP A 135 11.20 -1.79 1.06
CA ASP A 135 11.39 -0.99 2.27
C ASP A 135 12.72 -0.22 2.24
N ARG A 136 12.77 0.81 1.40
CA ARG A 136 13.92 1.72 1.22
C ARG A 136 13.62 3.15 1.62
N SER A 137 12.36 3.44 1.94
CA SER A 137 11.90 4.76 2.38
C SER A 137 12.09 4.90 3.89
N SER A 138 12.47 6.09 4.36
CA SER A 138 12.47 6.36 5.80
C SER A 138 11.04 6.25 6.38
N PRO A 139 10.86 5.55 7.52
CA PRO A 139 9.56 5.46 8.19
C PRO A 139 8.99 6.85 8.53
N ARG A 140 7.67 7.00 8.38
CA ARG A 140 6.94 8.24 8.63
C ARG A 140 5.48 7.99 9.03
N GLY A 141 4.82 8.99 9.58
CA GLY A 141 3.48 8.86 10.16
C GLY A 141 3.50 8.32 11.59
N ALA A 142 2.33 8.18 12.21
CA ALA A 142 2.20 7.61 13.54
C ALA A 142 2.54 6.11 13.57
N VAL A 143 2.25 5.43 12.46
CA VAL A 143 2.53 4.02 12.23
C VAL A 143 3.06 3.87 10.81
N TYR A 144 4.16 3.15 10.65
CA TYR A 144 4.72 2.78 9.34
C TYR A 144 4.78 1.26 9.21
N ILE A 145 4.19 0.73 8.14
CA ILE A 145 4.10 -0.71 7.87
C ILE A 145 4.81 -0.98 6.55
N ALA A 146 5.83 -1.83 6.55
CA ALA A 146 6.53 -2.26 5.35
C ALA A 146 6.21 -3.73 5.04
N THR A 147 5.76 -4.02 3.83
CA THR A 147 5.31 -5.39 3.44
C THR A 147 6.34 -6.21 2.67
N CYS A 148 7.48 -5.62 2.29
CA CYS A 148 8.54 -6.26 1.49
C CYS A 148 8.05 -6.92 0.18
N GLY A 149 6.98 -6.39 -0.40
CA GLY A 149 6.37 -6.87 -1.64
C GLY A 149 5.03 -6.18 -1.90
N ALA A 150 4.56 -6.22 -3.15
CA ALA A 150 3.31 -5.57 -3.57
C ALA A 150 2.23 -6.56 -4.03
N ALA A 151 2.43 -7.87 -3.79
CA ALA A 151 1.45 -8.90 -4.11
C ALA A 151 0.17 -8.74 -3.29
N ARG A 152 -0.94 -9.34 -3.74
CA ARG A 152 -2.22 -9.31 -3.02
C ARG A 152 -2.11 -9.77 -1.56
N VAL A 153 -1.32 -10.83 -1.30
CA VAL A 153 -1.07 -11.33 0.07
C VAL A 153 -0.33 -10.34 0.95
N CYS A 154 0.51 -9.48 0.38
CA CYS A 154 1.16 -8.38 1.10
C CYS A 154 0.13 -7.33 1.52
N GLY A 155 -0.80 -6.99 0.62
CA GLY A 155 -1.94 -6.11 0.94
C GLY A 155 -2.83 -6.70 2.04
N GLN A 156 -3.06 -8.01 2.01
CA GLN A 156 -3.80 -8.72 3.07
C GLN A 156 -3.07 -8.67 4.41
N ALA A 157 -1.77 -8.96 4.44
CA ALA A 157 -0.98 -8.92 5.67
C ALA A 157 -0.93 -7.49 6.27
N ALA A 158 -0.80 -6.46 5.43
CA ALA A 158 -0.90 -5.07 5.89
C ALA A 158 -2.29 -4.74 6.46
N ALA A 159 -3.36 -5.20 5.81
CA ALA A 159 -4.72 -5.00 6.30
C ALA A 159 -4.95 -5.67 7.67
N GLU A 160 -4.41 -6.87 7.87
CA GLU A 160 -4.43 -7.57 9.17
C GLU A 160 -3.70 -6.76 10.25
N ALA A 161 -2.52 -6.20 9.92
CA ALA A 161 -1.77 -5.33 10.83
C ALA A 161 -2.57 -4.06 11.22
N ILE A 162 -3.18 -3.38 10.25
CA ILE A 162 -4.02 -2.18 10.50
C ILE A 162 -5.23 -2.53 11.36
N ALA A 163 -5.86 -3.69 11.12
CA ALA A 163 -7.02 -4.14 11.87
C ALA A 163 -6.67 -4.70 13.27
N GLY A 164 -5.40 -4.68 13.67
CA GLY A 164 -4.95 -5.22 14.96
C GLY A 164 -5.11 -6.74 15.08
N ARG A 165 -5.10 -7.46 13.95
CA ARG A 165 -5.13 -8.93 13.93
C ARG A 165 -3.71 -9.48 14.10
N ALA A 166 -3.61 -10.70 14.62
CA ALA A 166 -2.35 -11.42 14.66
C ALA A 166 -1.86 -11.71 13.24
N LEU A 167 -0.58 -11.41 12.99
CA LEU A 167 0.15 -11.74 11.77
C LEU A 167 0.72 -13.17 11.85
#